data_AF-A0A968LEV0-F1
#
_entry.id   AF-A0A968LEV0-F1
#
_cell.length_a   1.000
_cell.length_b   1.000
_cell.length_c   1.000
_cell.angle_alpha   90.00
_cell.angle_beta   90.00
_cell.angle_gamma   90.00
#
_symmetry.space_group_name_H-M   'P 1'
#
loop_
_entity.id
_entity.type
_entity.pdbx_description
1 polymer ?
#
loop_
_entity_poly.entity_id
_entity_poly.type
_entity_poly.pdbx_seq_one_letter_code
_entity_poly.pdbx_strand_id
1 'polypeptide(L)'
;SAFILTGDNIVLPREIEHDAVFYDLKLPDRDELFQAVREVVQTMKHKHRTVVELQPEEMQALVQAMTGMTLKQARQVLAYAALDDGKLTMGDVDRILHRKTQLIRAGGILDYLPLEDNRVEWGGFANLKQWLARAQVGFSPAAKALNLSPPKGILIVGIQGCGKSLAAKAIAREWKMPLLKLDAGRLYDKYVGESEKNFRKAISLAESMSPAVLWIDEIEKSLGATGTDTDGGLSRRLFGSFLTWMQEKSQEVFVVATANDISQIPPELLRKGRFDEIFYVDLPDLQERGAILRIHLTLHKQDPRDFDLPTLLQVTEGYSGAEIEQAVIAALYRALYLEKPLDTDLLVQEIQGMIPLSVSRKEHLHQLRTLAQDRFINTR
;
A
#
# COMPACT_ATOMS: atom_id res chain seq x y z
N SER A 1 3.80 -47.29 0.20
CA SER A 1 2.86 -46.59 -0.70
C SER A 1 2.58 -45.22 -0.10
N ALA A 2 2.91 -44.13 -0.77
CA ALA A 2 2.65 -42.77 -0.27
C ALA A 2 1.38 -42.22 -0.94
N PHE A 3 0.46 -41.67 -0.14
CA PHE A 3 -0.70 -40.95 -0.64
C PHE A 3 -0.39 -39.46 -0.65
N ILE A 4 -0.47 -38.84 -1.84
CA ILE A 4 -0.30 -37.39 -1.99
C ILE A 4 -1.69 -36.78 -2.08
N LEU A 5 -2.04 -35.97 -1.09
CA LEU A 5 -3.25 -35.18 -1.09
C LEU A 5 -2.87 -33.75 -1.48
N THR A 6 -3.56 -33.17 -2.48
CA THR A 6 -3.36 -31.78 -2.90
C THR A 6 -4.67 -31.02 -2.78
N GLY A 7 -4.66 -29.87 -2.11
CA GLY A 7 -5.85 -29.05 -1.92
C GLY A 7 -5.57 -27.83 -1.06
N ASP A 8 -6.46 -26.84 -1.08
CA ASP A 8 -6.30 -25.58 -0.35
C ASP A 8 -6.62 -25.72 1.16
N ASN A 9 -7.14 -26.86 1.63
CA ASN A 9 -7.39 -27.13 3.05
C ASN A 9 -7.53 -28.64 3.31
N ILE A 10 -6.42 -29.34 3.52
CA ILE A 10 -6.44 -30.77 3.85
C ILE A 10 -6.40 -30.88 5.37
N VAL A 11 -7.57 -31.14 5.97
CA VAL A 11 -7.68 -31.49 7.39
C VAL A 11 -7.70 -32.99 7.50
N LEU A 12 -6.72 -33.56 8.20
CA LEU A 12 -6.63 -34.99 8.42
C LEU A 12 -7.21 -35.35 9.80
N PRO A 13 -7.89 -36.50 9.94
CA PRO A 13 -8.22 -37.06 11.24
C PRO A 13 -6.96 -37.26 12.10
N ARG A 14 -7.07 -37.02 13.41
CA ARG A 14 -5.95 -37.12 14.37
C ARG A 14 -5.22 -38.46 14.32
N GLU A 15 -5.93 -39.54 13.97
CA GLU A 15 -5.39 -40.89 13.87
C GLU A 15 -4.34 -41.04 12.75
N ILE A 16 -4.39 -40.21 11.70
CA ILE A 16 -3.45 -40.29 10.56
C ILE A 16 -2.61 -39.02 10.39
N GLU A 17 -2.90 -37.97 11.18
CA GLU A 17 -2.17 -36.71 11.16
C GLU A 17 -0.68 -36.89 11.52
N HIS A 18 -0.37 -37.81 12.43
CA HIS A 18 1.02 -38.10 12.84
C HIS A 18 1.85 -38.83 11.78
N ASP A 19 1.19 -39.53 10.85
CA ASP A 19 1.81 -40.19 9.71
C ASP A 19 1.90 -39.27 8.47
N ALA A 20 1.29 -38.08 8.55
CA ALA A 20 1.22 -37.13 7.46
C ALA A 20 2.36 -36.11 7.52
N VAL A 21 2.95 -35.84 6.36
CA VAL A 21 3.88 -34.72 6.17
C VAL A 21 3.16 -33.64 5.38
N PHE A 22 2.96 -32.49 6.02
CA PHE A 22 2.41 -31.32 5.35
C PHE A 22 3.53 -30.56 4.65
N TYR A 23 3.30 -30.24 3.38
CA TYR A 23 4.24 -29.46 2.58
C TYR A 23 3.52 -28.26 1.96
N ASP A 24 3.85 -27.07 2.44
CA ASP A 24 3.32 -25.83 1.89
C ASP A 24 4.14 -25.42 0.66
N LEU A 25 3.51 -25.52 -0.52
CA LEU A 25 4.10 -25.04 -1.76
C LEU A 25 4.17 -23.52 -1.74
N LYS A 26 5.39 -22.99 -1.76
CA LYS A 26 5.64 -21.55 -1.87
C LYS A 26 5.37 -21.05 -3.29
N LEU A 27 5.15 -19.75 -3.40
CA LEU A 27 5.16 -19.09 -4.71
C LEU A 27 6.54 -19.23 -5.34
N PRO A 28 6.60 -19.27 -6.69
CA PRO A 28 7.85 -19.50 -7.38
C PRO A 28 8.85 -18.39 -7.11
N ASP A 29 10.11 -18.75 -6.96
CA ASP A 29 11.18 -17.77 -6.84
C ASP A 29 11.56 -17.15 -8.21
N ARG A 30 12.51 -16.22 -8.20
CA ARG A 30 12.95 -15.54 -9.43
C ARG A 30 13.59 -16.51 -10.43
N ASP A 31 14.30 -17.54 -9.96
CA ASP A 31 14.98 -18.49 -10.83
C ASP A 31 13.97 -19.43 -11.49
N GLU A 32 12.97 -19.90 -10.74
CA GLU A 32 11.85 -20.69 -11.24
C GLU A 32 11.03 -19.91 -12.27
N LEU A 33 10.73 -18.63 -12.01
CA LEU A 33 10.06 -17.76 -12.97
C LEU A 33 10.89 -17.55 -14.23
N PHE A 34 12.20 -17.37 -14.10
CA PHE A 34 13.11 -17.23 -15.23
C PHE A 34 13.16 -18.50 -16.09
N GLN A 35 13.17 -19.69 -15.46
CA GLN A 35 13.03 -20.96 -16.18
C GLN A 35 11.67 -21.07 -16.86
N ALA A 36 10.59 -20.65 -16.22
CA ALA A 36 9.27 -20.65 -16.83
C ALA A 36 9.20 -19.79 -18.10
N VAL A 37 9.81 -18.60 -18.10
CA VAL A 37 9.91 -17.78 -19.31
C VAL A 37 10.69 -18.52 -20.39
N ARG A 38 11.86 -19.07 -20.05
CA ARG A 38 12.70 -19.82 -21.01
C ARG A 38 11.96 -20.99 -21.63
N GLU A 39 11.25 -21.79 -20.83
CA GLU A 39 10.46 -22.93 -21.28
C GLU A 39 9.35 -22.50 -22.26
N VAL A 40 8.62 -21.44 -21.94
CA VAL A 40 7.56 -20.90 -22.83
C VAL A 40 8.19 -20.40 -24.13
N VAL A 41 9.27 -19.63 -24.07
CA VAL A 41 9.98 -19.12 -25.25
C VAL A 41 10.51 -20.26 -26.13
N GLN A 42 11.11 -21.30 -25.54
CA GLN A 42 11.59 -22.47 -26.29
C GLN A 42 10.44 -23.24 -26.95
N THR A 43 9.36 -23.48 -26.21
CA THR A 43 8.17 -24.18 -26.74
C THR A 43 7.56 -23.43 -27.91
N MET A 44 7.53 -22.09 -27.85
CA MET A 44 7.02 -21.25 -28.93
C MET A 44 7.93 -21.26 -30.16
N LYS A 45 9.27 -21.19 -29.99
CA LYS A 45 10.24 -21.31 -31.10
C LYS A 45 10.09 -22.62 -31.88
N HIS A 46 9.77 -23.71 -31.19
CA HIS A 46 9.57 -25.02 -31.82
C HIS A 46 8.21 -25.16 -32.53
N LYS A 47 7.15 -24.50 -32.04
CA LYS A 47 5.80 -24.65 -32.57
C LYS A 47 5.39 -23.57 -33.59
N HIS A 48 6.01 -22.39 -33.60
CA HIS A 48 5.72 -21.27 -34.51
C HIS A 48 7.01 -20.52 -34.91
N ARG A 49 7.07 -19.94 -36.12
CA ARG A 49 8.18 -19.07 -36.61
C ARG A 49 8.17 -17.68 -35.91
N THR A 50 8.20 -17.65 -34.59
CA THR A 50 8.24 -16.40 -33.81
C THR A 50 9.68 -16.02 -33.48
N VAL A 51 10.07 -14.80 -33.84
CA VAL A 51 11.38 -14.22 -33.50
C VAL A 51 11.28 -13.74 -32.06
N VAL A 52 11.71 -14.59 -31.12
CA VAL A 52 11.85 -14.22 -29.72
C VAL A 52 13.33 -13.96 -29.44
N GLU A 53 13.72 -12.71 -29.62
CA GLU A 53 15.00 -12.16 -29.17
C GLU A 53 14.72 -11.23 -28.00
N LEU A 54 14.58 -11.81 -26.80
CA LEU A 54 14.50 -11.04 -25.56
C LEU A 54 15.92 -10.69 -25.13
N GLN A 55 16.18 -9.39 -24.97
CA GLN A 55 17.40 -8.93 -24.34
C GLN A 55 17.40 -9.32 -22.84
N PRO A 56 18.58 -9.43 -22.20
CA PRO A 56 18.67 -9.75 -20.78
C PRO A 56 17.84 -8.81 -19.88
N GLU A 57 17.77 -7.52 -20.23
CA GLU A 57 16.98 -6.52 -19.50
C GLU A 57 15.47 -6.77 -19.62
N GLU A 58 14.97 -7.10 -20.81
CA GLU A 58 13.56 -7.41 -21.05
C GLU A 58 13.14 -8.69 -20.32
N MET A 59 14.02 -9.69 -20.29
CA MET A 59 13.81 -10.91 -19.52
C MET A 59 13.67 -10.61 -18.02
N GLN A 60 14.52 -9.74 -17.47
CA GLN A 60 14.42 -9.32 -16.08
C GLN A 60 13.12 -8.55 -15.81
N ALA A 61 12.70 -7.68 -16.72
CA ALA A 61 11.44 -6.93 -16.61
C ALA A 61 10.22 -7.88 -16.60
N LEU A 62 10.19 -8.89 -17.47
CA LEU A 62 9.13 -9.90 -17.51
C LEU A 62 9.07 -10.73 -16.22
N VAL A 63 10.23 -11.18 -15.72
CA VAL A 63 10.30 -11.90 -14.43
C VAL A 63 9.78 -11.01 -13.30
N GLN A 64 10.24 -9.76 -13.23
CA GLN A 64 9.79 -8.82 -12.21
C GLN A 64 8.28 -8.55 -12.28
N ALA A 65 7.72 -8.46 -13.49
CA ALA A 65 6.28 -8.28 -13.69
C ALA A 65 5.50 -9.48 -13.16
N MET A 66 5.98 -10.72 -13.36
CA MET A 66 5.30 -11.95 -12.92
C MET A 66 5.54 -12.32 -11.45
N THR A 67 6.47 -11.69 -10.76
CA THR A 67 6.72 -11.94 -9.33
C THR A 67 5.42 -11.86 -8.53
N GLY A 68 5.13 -12.89 -7.71
CA GLY A 68 3.87 -13.01 -6.96
C GLY A 68 2.75 -13.78 -7.68
N MET A 69 2.98 -14.25 -8.91
CA MET A 69 2.09 -15.21 -9.58
C MET A 69 2.50 -16.66 -9.28
N THR A 70 1.55 -17.58 -9.30
CA THR A 70 1.86 -19.03 -9.37
C THR A 70 2.53 -19.38 -10.70
N LEU A 71 3.31 -20.46 -10.76
CA LEU A 71 3.96 -20.92 -11.99
C LEU A 71 2.94 -21.15 -13.14
N LYS A 72 1.75 -21.64 -12.80
CA LYS A 72 0.65 -21.82 -13.77
C LYS A 72 0.15 -20.48 -14.33
N GLN A 73 -0.06 -19.49 -13.47
CA GLN A 73 -0.47 -18.15 -13.89
C GLN A 73 0.61 -17.48 -14.74
N ALA A 74 1.87 -17.55 -14.32
CA ALA A 74 3.00 -17.00 -15.08
C ALA A 74 3.06 -17.59 -16.50
N ARG A 75 3.02 -18.93 -16.62
CA ARG A 75 3.00 -19.61 -17.93
C ARG A 75 1.80 -19.21 -18.79
N GLN A 76 0.61 -19.09 -18.19
CA GLN A 76 -0.59 -18.67 -18.91
C GLN A 76 -0.48 -17.24 -19.41
N VAL A 77 -0.05 -16.31 -18.56
CA VAL A 77 0.07 -14.89 -18.89
C VAL A 77 1.13 -14.67 -19.98
N LEU A 78 2.28 -15.36 -19.89
CA LEU A 78 3.31 -15.34 -20.93
C LEU A 78 2.80 -15.91 -22.26
N ALA A 79 2.10 -17.04 -22.22
CA ALA A 79 1.55 -17.65 -23.43
C ALA A 79 0.52 -16.73 -24.09
N TYR A 80 -0.35 -16.07 -23.32
CA TYR A 80 -1.31 -15.10 -23.85
C TYR A 80 -0.63 -13.88 -24.46
N ALA A 81 0.39 -13.32 -23.80
CA ALA A 81 1.15 -12.18 -24.33
C ALA A 81 1.80 -12.55 -25.68
N ALA A 82 2.50 -13.69 -25.72
CA ALA A 82 3.21 -14.15 -26.91
C ALA A 82 2.31 -14.55 -28.09
N LEU A 83 1.05 -14.94 -27.83
CA LEU A 83 0.09 -15.34 -28.87
C LEU A 83 -0.56 -14.16 -29.59
N ASP A 84 -0.58 -12.97 -28.99
CA ASP A 84 -1.34 -11.83 -29.50
C ASP A 84 -0.67 -11.16 -30.72
N ASP A 85 0.66 -11.01 -30.70
CA ASP A 85 1.43 -10.39 -31.79
C ASP A 85 2.55 -11.29 -32.36
N GLY A 86 2.70 -12.50 -31.82
CA GLY A 86 3.77 -13.44 -32.20
C GLY A 86 5.17 -13.00 -31.76
N LYS A 87 5.27 -12.05 -30.82
CA LYS A 87 6.53 -11.59 -30.23
C LYS A 87 6.36 -11.47 -28.71
N LEU A 88 7.48 -11.31 -28.02
CA LEU A 88 7.49 -10.92 -26.61
C LEU A 88 8.32 -9.64 -26.58
N THR A 89 7.66 -8.52 -26.33
CA THR A 89 8.27 -7.18 -26.37
C THR A 89 8.05 -6.47 -25.05
N MET A 90 8.72 -5.33 -24.86
CA MET A 90 8.47 -4.46 -23.70
C MET A 90 7.01 -4.01 -23.57
N GLY A 91 6.24 -3.92 -24.66
CA GLY A 91 4.82 -3.59 -24.62
C GLY A 91 3.95 -4.68 -23.96
N ASP A 92 4.48 -5.90 -23.81
CA ASP A 92 3.78 -6.97 -23.11
C ASP A 92 3.91 -6.86 -21.58
N VAL A 93 4.92 -6.16 -21.08
CA VAL A 93 5.11 -5.95 -19.63
C VAL A 93 3.86 -5.29 -19.02
N ASP A 94 3.35 -4.24 -19.67
CA ASP A 94 2.14 -3.54 -19.22
C ASP A 94 0.92 -4.47 -19.18
N ARG A 95 0.81 -5.39 -20.15
CA ARG A 95 -0.28 -6.38 -20.22
C ARG A 95 -0.17 -7.40 -19.09
N ILE A 96 1.05 -7.86 -18.79
CA ILE A 96 1.34 -8.78 -17.67
C ILE A 96 1.01 -8.09 -16.35
N LEU A 97 1.43 -6.83 -16.17
CA LEU A 97 1.13 -6.03 -14.99
C LEU A 97 -0.38 -5.82 -14.83
N HIS A 98 -1.10 -5.51 -15.91
CA HIS A 98 -2.55 -5.37 -15.87
C HIS A 98 -3.25 -6.69 -15.45
N ARG A 99 -2.84 -7.82 -16.03
CA ARG A 99 -3.31 -9.16 -15.65
C ARG A 99 -2.99 -9.48 -14.19
N LYS A 100 -1.78 -9.12 -13.72
CA LYS A 100 -1.37 -9.28 -12.32
C LYS A 100 -2.30 -8.53 -11.38
N THR A 101 -2.59 -7.26 -11.67
CA THR A 101 -3.52 -6.46 -10.88
C THR A 101 -4.87 -7.15 -10.76
N GLN A 102 -5.39 -7.69 -11.87
CA GLN A 102 -6.66 -8.44 -11.86
C GLN A 102 -6.59 -9.73 -11.03
N LEU A 103 -5.51 -10.52 -11.15
CA LEU A 103 -5.34 -11.78 -10.43
C LEU A 103 -5.22 -11.56 -8.91
N ILE A 104 -4.42 -10.57 -8.50
CA ILE A 104 -4.23 -10.22 -7.09
C ILE A 104 -5.55 -9.69 -6.51
N ARG A 105 -6.24 -8.81 -7.24
CA ARG A 105 -7.54 -8.27 -6.83
C ARG A 105 -8.64 -9.32 -6.77
N ALA A 106 -8.64 -10.30 -7.69
CA ALA A 106 -9.57 -11.44 -7.67
C ALA A 106 -9.40 -12.31 -6.41
N GLY A 107 -8.19 -12.33 -5.82
CA GLY A 107 -7.95 -12.92 -4.51
C GLY A 107 -8.67 -12.21 -3.35
N GLY A 108 -9.21 -11.00 -3.57
CA GLY A 108 -10.12 -10.29 -2.67
C GLY A 108 -9.48 -9.63 -1.44
N ILE A 109 -8.21 -9.93 -1.15
CA ILE A 109 -7.55 -9.52 0.10
C ILE A 109 -6.57 -8.36 -0.12
N LEU A 110 -5.80 -8.41 -1.21
CA LEU A 110 -4.80 -7.40 -1.56
C LEU A 110 -5.19 -6.70 -2.86
N ASP A 111 -4.92 -5.40 -2.92
CA ASP A 111 -4.92 -4.63 -4.16
C ASP A 111 -3.47 -4.34 -4.56
N TYR A 112 -3.10 -4.63 -5.81
CA TYR A 112 -1.79 -4.28 -6.36
C TYR A 112 -1.87 -2.92 -7.07
N LEU A 113 -0.99 -2.00 -6.69
CA LEU A 113 -0.88 -0.68 -7.32
C LEU A 113 0.44 -0.61 -8.08
N PRO A 114 0.40 -0.63 -9.43
CA PRO A 114 1.58 -0.46 -10.26
C PRO A 114 2.26 0.89 -10.01
N LEU A 115 3.59 0.90 -10.17
CA LEU A 115 4.39 2.13 -10.04
C LEU A 115 4.05 3.16 -11.12
N GLU A 116 3.76 2.72 -12.35
CA GLU A 116 3.44 3.60 -13.49
C GLU A 116 2.14 4.40 -13.28
N ASP A 117 1.18 3.79 -12.58
CA ASP A 117 -0.11 4.42 -12.26
C ASP A 117 -0.02 5.39 -11.08
N ASN A 118 1.09 5.36 -10.33
CA ASN A 118 1.27 6.12 -9.12
C ASN A 118 1.79 7.55 -9.41
N ARG A 119 0.89 8.45 -9.80
CA ARG A 119 1.17 9.87 -10.09
C ARG A 119 1.18 10.77 -8.86
N VAL A 120 1.36 10.21 -7.67
CA VAL A 120 1.23 10.95 -6.41
C VAL A 120 2.34 11.99 -6.23
N GLU A 121 1.94 13.24 -6.03
CA GLU A 121 2.78 14.31 -5.50
C GLU A 121 2.36 14.63 -4.07
N TRP A 122 3.33 14.84 -3.18
CA TRP A 122 3.07 15.11 -1.76
C TRP A 122 3.99 16.23 -1.23
N GLY A 123 3.37 17.34 -0.84
CA GLY A 123 4.03 18.44 -0.13
C GLY A 123 4.12 18.15 1.37
N GLY A 124 5.10 18.76 2.05
CA GLY A 124 5.29 18.56 3.50
C GLY A 124 6.07 17.31 3.87
N PHE A 125 5.83 16.80 5.09
CA PHE A 125 6.40 15.56 5.63
C PHE A 125 7.95 15.56 5.72
N ALA A 126 8.57 16.68 6.09
CA ALA A 126 10.03 16.84 6.05
C ALA A 126 10.77 15.82 6.93
N ASN A 127 10.40 15.69 8.20
CA ASN A 127 10.98 14.70 9.11
C ASN A 127 10.77 13.26 8.64
N LEU A 128 9.58 12.94 8.11
CA LEU A 128 9.31 11.61 7.55
C LEU A 128 10.21 11.33 6.33
N LYS A 129 10.32 12.27 5.39
CA LYS A 129 11.20 12.15 4.20
C LYS A 129 12.66 11.97 4.60
N GLN A 130 13.15 12.75 5.56
CA GLN A 130 14.52 12.63 6.06
C GLN A 130 14.78 11.27 6.73
N TRP A 131 13.81 10.76 7.48
CA TRP A 131 13.91 9.42 8.06
C TRP A 131 13.91 8.34 6.98
N LEU A 132 13.01 8.43 5.99
CA LEU A 132 12.91 7.47 4.89
C LEU A 132 14.19 7.40 4.05
N ALA A 133 14.81 8.55 3.76
CA ALA A 133 16.07 8.61 3.03
C ALA A 133 17.19 7.85 3.75
N ARG A 134 17.22 7.91 5.10
CA ARG A 134 18.16 7.13 5.91
C ARG A 134 17.79 5.65 5.95
N ALA A 135 16.52 5.34 6.15
CA ALA A 135 16.03 3.97 6.21
C ALA A 135 16.28 3.21 4.90
N GLN A 136 16.15 3.88 3.74
CA GLN A 136 16.37 3.28 2.43
C GLN A 136 17.77 2.65 2.29
N VAL A 137 18.78 3.19 2.97
CA VAL A 137 20.15 2.64 2.99
C VAL A 137 20.17 1.20 3.52
N GLY A 138 19.22 0.84 4.39
CA GLY A 138 19.09 -0.51 4.95
C GLY A 138 18.76 -1.60 3.91
N PHE A 139 18.29 -1.23 2.71
CA PHE A 139 18.10 -2.18 1.60
C PHE A 139 19.37 -2.36 0.73
N SER A 140 20.44 -1.62 1.01
CA SER A 140 21.66 -1.67 0.20
C SER A 140 22.47 -2.96 0.42
N PRO A 141 23.26 -3.40 -0.58
CA PRO A 141 24.22 -4.49 -0.40
C PRO A 141 25.22 -4.22 0.72
N ALA A 142 25.58 -2.95 0.96
CA ALA A 142 26.48 -2.55 2.04
C ALA A 142 25.86 -2.80 3.43
N ALA A 143 24.57 -2.50 3.62
CA ALA A 143 23.86 -2.81 4.86
C ALA A 143 23.80 -4.33 5.11
N LYS A 144 23.54 -5.12 4.06
CA LYS A 144 23.59 -6.59 4.14
C LYS A 144 24.97 -7.11 4.53
N ALA A 145 26.05 -6.54 3.98
CA ALA A 145 27.42 -6.93 4.32
C ALA A 145 27.77 -6.66 5.80
N LEU A 146 27.06 -5.73 6.44
CA LEU A 146 27.17 -5.43 7.88
C LEU A 146 26.21 -6.26 8.75
N ASN A 147 25.51 -7.26 8.17
CA ASN A 147 24.46 -8.04 8.83
C ASN A 147 23.35 -7.17 9.44
N LEU A 148 23.05 -6.01 8.83
CA LEU A 148 21.93 -5.18 9.24
C LEU A 148 20.64 -5.72 8.61
N SER A 149 19.62 -5.92 9.43
CA SER A 149 18.29 -6.24 8.94
C SER A 149 17.70 -5.06 8.16
N PRO A 150 16.98 -5.31 7.05
CA PRO A 150 16.30 -4.25 6.33
C PRO A 150 15.21 -3.61 7.22
N PRO A 151 14.85 -2.34 6.96
CA PRO A 151 13.76 -1.67 7.67
C PRO A 151 12.47 -2.50 7.62
N LYS A 152 11.81 -2.62 8.76
CA LYS A 152 10.58 -3.38 8.94
C LYS A 152 9.35 -2.61 8.49
N GLY A 153 9.25 -1.35 8.88
CA GLY A 153 8.07 -0.54 8.60
C GLY A 153 7.85 0.61 9.57
N ILE A 154 6.87 1.44 9.23
CA ILE A 154 6.43 2.59 10.01
C ILE A 154 4.93 2.53 10.28
N LEU A 155 4.53 3.11 11.41
CA LEU A 155 3.13 3.39 11.71
C LEU A 155 2.89 4.90 11.57
N ILE A 156 1.94 5.29 10.72
CA ILE A 156 1.54 6.68 10.53
C ILE A 156 0.18 6.87 11.20
N VAL A 157 0.16 7.59 12.31
CA VAL A 157 -1.04 7.91 13.07
C VAL A 157 -1.37 9.38 12.89
N GLY A 158 -2.66 9.74 12.87
CA GLY A 158 -3.01 11.15 12.92
C GLY A 158 -4.36 11.47 12.31
N ILE A 159 -4.56 12.75 12.05
CA ILE A 159 -5.87 13.28 11.67
C ILE A 159 -6.28 12.76 10.29
N GLN A 160 -7.56 12.37 10.16
CA GLN A 160 -8.12 11.89 8.91
C GLN A 160 -8.03 12.97 7.83
N GLY A 161 -7.73 12.57 6.59
CA GLY A 161 -7.63 13.52 5.47
C GLY A 161 -6.30 14.31 5.40
N CYS A 162 -5.34 14.05 6.28
CA CYS A 162 -4.03 14.72 6.26
C CYS A 162 -2.93 13.96 5.50
N GLY A 163 -3.28 13.11 4.52
CA GLY A 163 -2.26 12.52 3.62
C GLY A 163 -1.53 11.26 4.12
N LYS A 164 -2.02 10.57 5.16
CA LYS A 164 -1.43 9.30 5.63
C LYS A 164 -1.37 8.22 4.53
N SER A 165 -2.49 8.01 3.84
CA SER A 165 -2.59 7.08 2.70
C SER A 165 -1.75 7.55 1.50
N LEU A 166 -1.59 8.87 1.34
CA LEU A 166 -0.74 9.47 0.30
C LEU A 166 0.75 9.17 0.57
N ALA A 167 1.17 9.23 1.83
CA ALA A 167 2.54 8.91 2.24
C ALA A 167 2.94 7.49 1.84
N ALA A 168 2.09 6.49 2.04
CA ALA A 168 2.36 5.11 1.63
C ALA A 168 2.60 4.99 0.12
N LYS A 169 1.76 5.67 -0.69
CA LYS A 169 1.94 5.73 -2.14
C LYS A 169 3.24 6.43 -2.54
N ALA A 170 3.55 7.54 -1.88
CA ALA A 170 4.75 8.30 -2.16
C ALA A 170 6.04 7.53 -1.82
N ILE A 171 6.08 6.82 -0.68
CA ILE A 171 7.19 5.96 -0.27
C ILE A 171 7.48 4.89 -1.34
N ALA A 172 6.44 4.16 -1.77
CA ALA A 172 6.60 3.13 -2.80
C ALA A 172 7.16 3.70 -4.11
N ARG A 173 6.69 4.88 -4.53
CA ARG A 173 7.18 5.58 -5.71
C ARG A 173 8.65 6.01 -5.57
N GLU A 174 9.00 6.64 -4.45
CA GLU A 174 10.34 7.15 -4.19
C GLU A 174 11.37 6.01 -4.13
N TRP A 175 10.99 4.87 -3.55
CA TRP A 175 11.84 3.69 -3.46
C TRP A 175 11.77 2.79 -4.70
N LYS A 176 10.93 3.14 -5.68
CA LYS A 176 10.68 2.34 -6.91
C LYS A 176 10.31 0.89 -6.58
N MET A 177 9.49 0.70 -5.55
CA MET A 177 9.03 -0.60 -5.08
C MET A 177 7.55 -0.80 -5.40
N PRO A 178 7.10 -2.03 -5.74
CA PRO A 178 5.69 -2.34 -5.90
C PRO A 178 4.91 -2.01 -4.62
N LEU A 179 3.70 -1.46 -4.77
CA LEU A 179 2.80 -1.18 -3.67
C LEU A 179 1.68 -2.21 -3.61
N LEU A 180 1.56 -2.86 -2.45
CA LEU A 180 0.44 -3.73 -2.12
C LEU A 180 -0.41 -3.03 -1.06
N LYS A 181 -1.71 -2.89 -1.30
CA LYS A 181 -2.66 -2.38 -0.30
C LYS A 181 -3.40 -3.55 0.32
N LEU A 182 -3.32 -3.65 1.64
CA LEU A 182 -4.16 -4.49 2.49
C LEU A 182 -5.18 -3.59 3.18
N ASP A 183 -6.46 -3.82 2.89
CA ASP A 183 -7.55 -3.20 3.62
C ASP A 183 -7.83 -4.06 4.86
N ALA A 184 -7.54 -3.50 6.04
CA ALA A 184 -7.68 -4.20 7.31
C ALA A 184 -9.14 -4.64 7.56
N GLY A 185 -10.13 -3.92 7.03
CA GLY A 185 -11.54 -4.29 7.13
C GLY A 185 -11.88 -5.56 6.33
N ARG A 186 -11.25 -5.76 5.16
CA ARG A 186 -11.51 -6.95 4.30
C ARG A 186 -11.06 -8.27 4.93
N LEU A 187 -10.15 -8.23 5.90
CA LEU A 187 -9.70 -9.43 6.61
C LEU A 187 -10.80 -10.04 7.48
N TYR A 188 -11.79 -9.26 7.91
CA TYR A 188 -12.82 -9.68 8.87
C TYR A 188 -14.17 -9.94 8.22
N ASP A 189 -14.34 -9.58 6.94
CA ASP A 189 -15.68 -9.47 6.32
C ASP A 189 -16.17 -10.75 5.61
N LYS A 190 -15.54 -11.91 5.83
CA LYS A 190 -16.03 -13.21 5.32
C LYS A 190 -15.65 -14.33 6.28
N TYR A 191 -16.67 -14.92 6.91
CA TYR A 191 -16.66 -16.18 7.66
C TYR A 191 -15.60 -16.34 8.77
N VAL A 192 -16.08 -16.43 10.01
CA VAL A 192 -15.29 -16.76 11.22
C VAL A 192 -14.42 -18.00 10.95
N GLY A 193 -13.11 -17.79 10.75
CA GLY A 193 -12.11 -18.85 10.47
C GLY A 193 -11.25 -18.61 9.21
N GLU A 194 -11.76 -17.91 8.19
CA GLU A 194 -10.98 -17.64 6.96
C GLU A 194 -9.99 -16.47 7.11
N SER A 195 -10.20 -15.58 8.07
CA SER A 195 -9.39 -14.38 8.29
C SER A 195 -7.89 -14.65 8.48
N GLU A 196 -7.52 -15.71 9.21
CA GLU A 196 -6.11 -16.04 9.46
C GLU A 196 -5.43 -16.60 8.22
N LYS A 197 -6.15 -17.45 7.49
CA LYS A 197 -5.70 -17.97 6.21
C LYS A 197 -5.50 -16.84 5.20
N ASN A 198 -6.47 -15.93 5.12
CA ASN A 198 -6.43 -14.78 4.23
C ASN A 198 -5.26 -13.86 4.56
N PHE A 199 -5.02 -13.62 5.85
CA PHE A 199 -3.89 -12.86 6.33
C PHE A 199 -2.53 -13.51 5.98
N ARG A 200 -2.38 -14.82 6.22
CA ARG A 200 -1.17 -15.57 5.84
C ARG A 200 -0.95 -15.59 4.32
N LYS A 201 -2.01 -15.74 3.53
CA LYS A 201 -1.97 -15.63 2.06
C LYS A 201 -1.51 -14.25 1.62
N ALA A 202 -2.00 -13.19 2.25
CA ALA A 202 -1.59 -11.81 1.97
C ALA A 202 -0.10 -11.58 2.28
N ILE A 203 0.37 -12.04 3.45
CA ILE A 203 1.79 -12.00 3.82
C ILE A 203 2.64 -12.75 2.79
N SER A 204 2.27 -14.00 2.47
CA SER A 204 3.05 -14.84 1.55
C SER A 204 3.15 -14.20 0.16
N LEU A 205 2.07 -13.56 -0.30
CA LEU A 205 2.08 -12.80 -1.54
C LEU A 205 3.01 -11.58 -1.44
N ALA A 206 2.94 -10.81 -0.35
CA ALA A 206 3.81 -9.66 -0.15
C ALA A 206 5.30 -10.05 -0.09
N GLU A 207 5.63 -11.13 0.61
CA GLU A 207 6.98 -11.69 0.70
C GLU A 207 7.50 -12.16 -0.65
N SER A 208 6.68 -12.86 -1.44
CA SER A 208 7.06 -13.30 -2.77
C SER A 208 7.37 -12.12 -3.71
N MET A 209 6.79 -10.95 -3.46
CA MET A 209 6.97 -9.72 -4.23
C MET A 209 8.11 -8.83 -3.73
N SER A 210 8.86 -9.28 -2.72
CA SER A 210 10.00 -8.56 -2.17
C SER A 210 11.08 -8.26 -3.24
N PRO A 211 11.69 -7.04 -3.23
CA PRO A 211 11.41 -5.92 -2.33
C PRO A 211 10.08 -5.22 -2.65
N ALA A 212 9.28 -4.91 -1.63
CA ALA A 212 7.94 -4.35 -1.78
C ALA A 212 7.53 -3.43 -0.62
N VAL A 213 6.57 -2.54 -0.87
CA VAL A 213 5.87 -1.79 0.16
C VAL A 213 4.49 -2.41 0.39
N LEU A 214 4.22 -2.81 1.62
CA LEU A 214 2.90 -3.28 2.06
C LEU A 214 2.22 -2.16 2.86
N TRP A 215 1.20 -1.54 2.28
CA TRP A 215 0.35 -0.57 2.95
C TRP A 215 -0.82 -1.26 3.63
N ILE A 216 -0.90 -1.16 4.94
CA ILE A 216 -2.05 -1.60 5.74
C ILE A 216 -2.86 -0.37 6.10
N ASP A 217 -4.04 -0.23 5.50
CA ASP A 217 -4.88 0.95 5.70
C ASP A 217 -5.83 0.76 6.90
N GLU A 218 -5.91 1.79 7.75
CA GLU A 218 -6.80 1.83 8.92
C GLU A 218 -6.66 0.58 9.80
N ILE A 219 -5.42 0.30 10.22
CA ILE A 219 -5.09 -0.89 10.99
C ILE A 219 -5.93 -0.99 12.28
N GLU A 220 -6.35 0.14 12.85
CA GLU A 220 -7.25 0.19 14.00
C GLU A 220 -8.60 -0.46 13.76
N LYS A 221 -9.12 -0.51 12.52
CA LYS A 221 -10.41 -1.17 12.24
C LYS A 221 -10.34 -2.68 12.44
N SER A 222 -9.18 -3.28 12.22
CA SER A 222 -8.94 -4.69 12.56
C SER A 222 -8.80 -4.95 14.06
N LEU A 223 -8.53 -3.89 14.84
CA LEU A 223 -8.22 -3.95 16.26
C LEU A 223 -9.42 -3.58 17.13
N GLY A 224 -10.22 -2.59 16.73
CA GLY A 224 -11.36 -2.05 17.47
C GLY A 224 -12.54 -3.00 17.63
N ALA A 225 -12.54 -4.15 16.93
CA ALA A 225 -13.49 -5.24 17.17
C ALA A 225 -13.34 -5.89 18.56
N THR A 226 -12.34 -5.47 19.37
CA THR A 226 -12.12 -5.94 20.74
C THR A 226 -13.19 -5.53 21.76
N GLY A 227 -14.15 -4.66 21.39
CA GLY A 227 -15.13 -4.07 22.31
C GLY A 227 -16.41 -4.87 22.58
N THR A 228 -16.67 -5.94 21.84
CA THR A 228 -17.84 -6.81 22.06
C THR A 228 -17.42 -8.26 22.08
N ASP A 229 -17.79 -9.00 23.13
CA ASP A 229 -17.52 -10.42 23.41
C ASP A 229 -17.89 -11.42 22.28
N THR A 230 -18.39 -10.94 21.15
CA THR A 230 -18.85 -11.72 19.99
C THR A 230 -17.75 -12.30 19.11
N ASP A 231 -16.50 -11.81 19.17
CA ASP A 231 -15.42 -12.21 18.24
C ASP A 231 -14.38 -13.23 18.80
N GLY A 232 -14.58 -13.74 20.02
CA GLY A 232 -13.84 -14.92 20.53
C GLY A 232 -12.30 -14.85 20.48
N GLY A 233 -11.72 -13.65 20.52
CA GLY A 233 -10.26 -13.44 20.46
C GLY A 233 -9.61 -13.72 19.09
N LEU A 234 -10.38 -13.84 18.01
CA LEU A 234 -9.84 -14.01 16.65
C LEU A 234 -8.98 -12.82 16.23
N SER A 235 -9.49 -11.60 16.38
CA SER A 235 -8.77 -10.35 16.07
C SER A 235 -7.42 -10.26 16.78
N ARG A 236 -7.38 -10.61 18.07
CA ARG A 236 -6.15 -10.62 18.87
C ARG A 236 -5.12 -11.67 18.39
N ARG A 237 -5.58 -12.84 17.93
CA ARG A 237 -4.70 -13.89 17.38
C ARG A 237 -4.11 -13.53 16.02
N LEU A 238 -4.93 -12.99 15.13
CA LEU A 238 -4.47 -12.46 13.83
C LEU A 238 -3.41 -11.38 14.05
N PHE A 239 -3.70 -10.49 14.98
CA PHE A 239 -2.84 -9.40 15.32
C PHE A 239 -1.52 -9.86 15.96
N GLY A 240 -1.58 -10.86 16.84
CA GLY A 240 -0.37 -11.53 17.35
C GLY A 240 0.48 -12.12 16.22
N SER A 241 -0.16 -12.77 15.25
CA SER A 241 0.52 -13.33 14.07
C SER A 241 1.19 -12.25 13.21
N PHE A 242 0.53 -11.11 13.00
CA PHE A 242 1.12 -9.95 12.33
C PHE A 242 2.36 -9.43 13.06
N LEU A 243 2.30 -9.26 14.38
CA LEU A 243 3.42 -8.79 15.18
C LEU A 243 4.61 -9.76 15.18
N THR A 244 4.33 -11.06 15.22
CA THR A 244 5.36 -12.10 15.11
C THR A 244 6.02 -12.03 13.75
N TRP A 245 5.24 -12.00 12.67
CA TRP A 245 5.75 -11.86 11.31
C TRP A 245 6.61 -10.59 11.15
N MET A 246 6.16 -9.44 11.64
CA MET A 246 6.94 -8.19 11.60
C MET A 246 8.32 -8.33 12.26
N GLN A 247 8.48 -9.21 13.25
CA GLN A 247 9.75 -9.44 13.91
C GLN A 247 10.63 -10.46 13.21
N GLU A 248 10.02 -11.51 12.67
CA GLU A 248 10.72 -12.68 12.12
C GLU A 248 10.99 -12.57 10.61
N LYS A 249 10.29 -11.67 9.90
CA LYS A 249 10.45 -11.51 8.45
C LYS A 249 11.91 -11.21 8.09
N SER A 250 12.43 -11.97 7.12
CA SER A 250 13.75 -11.76 6.52
C SER A 250 13.66 -11.09 5.16
N GLN A 251 12.46 -11.09 4.56
CA GLN A 251 12.18 -10.49 3.26
C GLN A 251 12.11 -8.96 3.37
N GLU A 252 12.51 -8.28 2.30
CA GLU A 252 12.52 -6.83 2.15
C GLU A 252 11.12 -6.29 1.88
N VAL A 253 10.17 -6.60 2.76
CA VAL A 253 8.81 -6.04 2.74
C VAL A 253 8.75 -4.91 3.75
N PHE A 254 8.64 -3.67 3.27
CA PHE A 254 8.49 -2.51 4.14
C PHE A 254 7.01 -2.24 4.42
N VAL A 255 6.61 -2.30 5.68
CA VAL A 255 5.21 -2.11 6.07
C VAL A 255 4.92 -0.65 6.38
N VAL A 256 3.91 -0.07 5.73
CA VAL A 256 3.37 1.25 6.08
C VAL A 256 1.97 1.02 6.63
N ALA A 257 1.80 1.10 7.95
CA ALA A 257 0.48 1.02 8.58
C ALA A 257 -0.08 2.44 8.79
N THR A 258 -1.35 2.68 8.49
CA THR A 258 -2.03 3.94 8.78
C THR A 258 -3.06 3.75 9.89
N ALA A 259 -3.21 4.76 10.75
CA ALA A 259 -4.28 4.81 11.74
C ALA A 259 -4.85 6.21 11.93
N ASN A 260 -6.18 6.31 12.10
CA ASN A 260 -6.86 7.58 12.41
C ASN A 260 -7.07 7.78 13.91
N ASP A 261 -7.28 6.69 14.66
CA ASP A 261 -7.53 6.73 16.10
C ASP A 261 -6.48 5.91 16.84
N ILE A 262 -5.65 6.61 17.63
CA ILE A 262 -4.59 5.97 18.39
C ILE A 262 -5.09 5.23 19.63
N SER A 263 -6.27 5.60 20.16
CA SER A 263 -6.82 4.98 21.35
C SER A 263 -7.21 3.51 21.11
N GLN A 264 -7.48 3.16 19.85
CA GLN A 264 -7.80 1.82 19.39
C GLN A 264 -6.56 0.98 19.08
N ILE A 265 -5.37 1.58 19.14
CA ILE A 265 -4.12 0.89 18.87
C ILE A 265 -3.61 0.23 20.16
N PRO A 266 -3.46 -1.10 20.20
CA PRO A 266 -2.94 -1.80 21.37
C PRO A 266 -1.52 -1.31 21.70
N PRO A 267 -1.19 -1.11 23.00
CA PRO A 267 0.14 -0.66 23.42
C PRO A 267 1.29 -1.53 22.89
N GLU A 268 1.02 -2.80 22.61
CA GLU A 268 1.96 -3.74 22.01
C GLU A 268 2.48 -3.30 20.63
N LEU A 269 1.69 -2.57 19.82
CA LEU A 269 2.17 -1.96 18.55
C LEU A 269 3.06 -0.75 18.76
N LEU A 270 2.81 -0.01 19.85
CA LEU A 270 3.48 1.25 20.12
C LEU A 270 4.87 1.03 20.75
N ARG A 271 5.25 -0.22 21.05
CA ARG A 271 6.56 -0.55 21.60
C ARG A 271 7.63 -0.41 20.52
N LYS A 272 8.72 0.30 20.87
CA LYS A 272 9.92 0.41 20.03
C LYS A 272 10.43 -0.97 19.64
N GLY A 273 10.74 -1.14 18.35
CA GLY A 273 11.23 -2.39 17.76
C GLY A 273 10.17 -3.20 17.00
N ARG A 274 8.87 -2.88 17.13
CA ARG A 274 7.80 -3.49 16.31
C ARG A 274 7.67 -2.81 14.96
N PHE A 275 7.45 -1.51 14.98
CA PHE A 275 7.80 -0.62 13.89
C PHE A 275 9.16 0.00 14.18
N ASP A 276 9.86 0.36 13.11
CA ASP A 276 11.13 1.08 13.23
C ASP A 276 10.88 2.50 13.76
N GLU A 277 9.75 3.09 13.37
CA GLU A 277 9.35 4.41 13.83
C GLU A 277 7.82 4.60 13.78
N ILE A 278 7.31 5.49 14.63
CA ILE A 278 5.91 5.91 14.65
C ILE A 278 5.85 7.40 14.39
N PHE A 279 5.08 7.77 13.36
CA PHE A 279 4.91 9.14 12.91
C PHE A 279 3.52 9.67 13.23
N TYR A 280 3.46 10.91 13.70
CA TYR A 280 2.22 11.65 13.91
C TYR A 280 1.99 12.68 12.80
N VAL A 281 0.79 12.67 12.24
CA VAL A 281 0.33 13.61 11.20
C VAL A 281 -0.77 14.52 11.76
N ASP A 282 -0.46 15.81 11.85
CA ASP A 282 -1.41 16.84 12.27
C ASP A 282 -2.05 17.54 11.05
N LEU A 283 -2.94 18.50 11.29
CA LEU A 283 -3.49 19.41 10.28
C LEU A 283 -2.37 20.19 9.59
N PRO A 284 -2.42 20.34 8.26
CA PRO A 284 -1.37 20.99 7.46
C PRO A 284 -1.05 22.41 7.95
N ASP A 285 0.24 22.73 8.01
CA ASP A 285 0.68 24.09 8.30
C ASP A 285 0.48 25.03 7.10
N LEU A 286 0.84 26.30 7.25
CA LEU A 286 0.66 27.30 6.20
C LEU A 286 1.40 26.93 4.89
N GLN A 287 2.62 26.38 4.97
CA GLN A 287 3.39 25.99 3.79
C GLN A 287 2.78 24.76 3.12
N GLU A 288 2.38 23.77 3.91
CA GLU A 288 1.73 22.54 3.43
C GLU A 288 0.38 22.83 2.79
N ARG A 289 -0.46 23.67 3.41
CA ARG A 289 -1.74 24.10 2.80
C ARG A 289 -1.52 24.78 1.45
N GLY A 290 -0.48 25.61 1.34
CA GLY A 290 -0.13 26.27 0.09
C GLY A 290 0.31 25.28 -0.99
N ALA A 291 1.03 24.23 -0.63
CA ALA A 291 1.38 23.15 -1.55
C ALA A 291 0.14 22.34 -1.97
N ILE A 292 -0.73 21.99 -1.01
CA ILE A 292 -1.97 21.25 -1.24
C ILE A 292 -2.89 22.01 -2.21
N LEU A 293 -3.13 23.30 -1.97
CA LEU A 293 -3.92 24.16 -2.87
C LEU A 293 -3.38 24.14 -4.30
N ARG A 294 -2.07 24.32 -4.47
CA ARG A 294 -1.43 24.28 -5.80
C ARG A 294 -1.61 22.94 -6.50
N ILE A 295 -1.44 21.84 -5.78
CA ILE A 295 -1.59 20.49 -6.31
C ILE A 295 -3.03 20.30 -6.82
N HIS A 296 -4.03 20.61 -5.99
CA HIS A 296 -5.44 20.38 -6.38
C HIS A 296 -5.92 21.34 -7.47
N LEU A 297 -5.49 22.61 -7.48
CA LEU A 297 -5.78 23.52 -8.59
C LEU A 297 -5.19 22.99 -9.90
N THR A 298 -3.92 22.59 -9.89
CA THR A 298 -3.22 22.05 -11.08
C THR A 298 -3.88 20.75 -11.57
N LEU A 299 -4.24 19.85 -10.64
CA LEU A 299 -4.92 18.59 -10.95
C LEU A 299 -6.24 18.83 -11.70
N HIS A 300 -6.96 19.91 -11.34
CA HIS A 300 -8.20 20.32 -11.98
C HIS A 300 -8.02 21.34 -13.11
N LYS A 301 -6.82 21.41 -13.69
CA LYS A 301 -6.47 22.25 -14.85
C LYS A 301 -6.70 23.74 -14.59
N GLN A 302 -6.58 24.17 -13.34
CA GLN A 302 -6.56 25.58 -12.95
C GLN A 302 -5.10 26.00 -12.74
N ASP A 303 -4.72 27.18 -13.25
CA ASP A 303 -3.38 27.71 -13.00
C ASP A 303 -3.35 28.36 -11.61
N PRO A 304 -2.52 27.87 -10.66
CA PRO A 304 -2.47 28.46 -9.33
C PRO A 304 -2.06 29.94 -9.31
N ARG A 305 -1.46 30.46 -10.40
CA ARG A 305 -1.09 31.88 -10.53
C ARG A 305 -2.28 32.80 -10.72
N ASP A 306 -3.43 32.27 -11.13
CA ASP A 306 -4.68 33.02 -11.31
C ASP A 306 -5.43 33.25 -9.99
N PHE A 307 -4.91 32.68 -8.89
CA PHE A 307 -5.53 32.72 -7.57
C PHE A 307 -4.69 33.50 -6.56
N ASP A 308 -5.33 34.25 -5.67
CA ASP A 308 -4.68 34.90 -4.53
C ASP A 308 -4.46 33.88 -3.40
N LEU A 309 -3.35 33.14 -3.49
CA LEU A 309 -2.97 32.13 -2.52
C LEU A 309 -2.86 32.67 -1.08
N PRO A 310 -2.24 33.83 -0.82
CA PRO A 310 -2.27 34.46 0.51
C PRO A 310 -3.67 34.55 1.13
N THR A 311 -4.68 34.99 0.35
CA THR A 311 -6.07 35.07 0.83
C THR A 311 -6.66 33.68 1.10
N LEU A 312 -6.45 32.73 0.19
CA LEU A 312 -6.87 31.34 0.37
C LEU A 312 -6.25 30.68 1.61
N LEU A 313 -4.98 30.99 1.92
CA LEU A 313 -4.27 30.46 3.08
C LEU A 313 -4.82 30.95 4.42
N GLN A 314 -5.38 32.17 4.45
CA GLN A 314 -6.06 32.71 5.62
C GLN A 314 -7.38 31.99 5.90
N VAL A 315 -8.17 31.75 4.86
CA VAL A 315 -9.51 31.13 5.02
C VAL A 315 -9.46 29.60 5.15
N THR A 316 -8.32 28.97 4.87
CA THR A 316 -8.12 27.51 5.02
C THR A 316 -7.41 27.13 6.33
N GLU A 317 -7.25 28.05 7.29
CA GLU A 317 -6.68 27.71 8.59
C GLU A 317 -7.49 26.62 9.30
N GLY A 318 -6.81 25.56 9.75
CA GLY A 318 -7.46 24.43 10.42
C GLY A 318 -8.13 23.42 9.49
N TYR A 319 -8.02 23.56 8.17
CA TYR A 319 -8.49 22.56 7.21
C TYR A 319 -7.48 21.42 7.06
N SER A 320 -7.97 20.20 6.90
CA SER A 320 -7.18 19.05 6.44
C SER A 320 -6.94 19.12 4.92
N GLY A 321 -6.01 18.31 4.42
CA GLY A 321 -5.73 18.24 2.98
C GLY A 321 -6.95 17.82 2.16
N ALA A 322 -7.70 16.83 2.65
CA ALA A 322 -8.93 16.38 2.02
C ALA A 322 -10.02 17.47 2.00
N GLU A 323 -10.14 18.29 3.06
CA GLU A 323 -11.12 19.39 3.07
C GLU A 323 -10.75 20.50 2.08
N ILE A 324 -9.45 20.78 1.92
CA ILE A 324 -8.97 21.72 0.89
C ILE A 324 -9.29 21.18 -0.51
N GLU A 325 -9.08 19.89 -0.76
CA GLU A 325 -9.46 19.24 -2.02
C GLU A 325 -10.96 19.38 -2.28
N GLN A 326 -11.80 19.06 -1.28
CA GLN A 326 -13.25 19.17 -1.42
C GLN A 326 -13.72 20.60 -1.65
N ALA A 327 -13.08 21.59 -1.02
CA ALA A 327 -13.38 23.00 -1.26
C ALA A 327 -13.10 23.41 -2.71
N VAL A 328 -11.97 22.98 -3.29
CA VAL A 328 -11.66 23.22 -4.72
C VAL A 328 -12.70 22.56 -5.62
N ILE A 329 -13.06 21.30 -5.35
CA ILE A 329 -14.06 20.55 -6.13
C ILE A 329 -15.44 21.23 -6.06
N ALA A 330 -15.88 21.63 -4.86
CA ALA A 330 -17.16 22.31 -4.65
C ALA A 330 -17.21 23.65 -5.41
N ALA A 331 -16.11 24.42 -5.37
CA ALA A 331 -16.00 25.68 -6.08
C ALA A 331 -16.03 25.52 -7.60
N LEU A 332 -15.43 24.45 -8.13
CA LEU A 332 -15.52 24.11 -9.56
C LEU A 332 -16.96 23.78 -9.96
N TYR A 333 -17.68 22.98 -9.18
CA TYR A 333 -19.09 22.70 -9.46
C TYR A 333 -19.94 23.96 -9.44
N ARG A 334 -19.70 24.86 -8.47
CA ARG A 334 -20.40 26.14 -8.41
C ARG A 334 -20.05 27.06 -9.57
N ALA A 335 -18.78 27.10 -9.99
CA ALA A 335 -18.34 27.86 -11.16
C ALA A 335 -19.08 27.40 -12.42
N LEU A 336 -19.17 26.09 -12.63
CA LEU A 336 -19.92 25.48 -13.73
C LEU A 336 -21.42 25.80 -13.66
N TYR A 337 -22.03 25.73 -12.48
CA TYR A 337 -23.44 26.07 -12.29
C TYR A 337 -23.75 27.54 -12.62
N LEU A 338 -22.82 28.44 -12.31
CA LEU A 338 -22.91 29.88 -12.59
C LEU A 338 -22.44 30.24 -14.01
N GLU A 339 -21.99 29.26 -14.80
CA GLU A 339 -21.44 29.44 -16.15
C GLU A 339 -20.29 30.48 -16.21
N LYS A 340 -19.45 30.53 -15.17
CA LYS A 340 -18.30 31.44 -15.09
C LYS A 340 -17.01 30.69 -14.73
N PRO A 341 -15.82 31.20 -15.10
CA PRO A 341 -14.56 30.61 -14.63
C PRO A 341 -14.46 30.67 -13.11
N LEU A 342 -13.76 29.71 -12.52
CA LEU A 342 -13.44 29.73 -11.11
C LEU A 342 -12.47 30.89 -10.83
N ASP A 343 -12.82 31.75 -9.87
CA ASP A 343 -12.01 32.87 -9.39
C ASP A 343 -11.72 32.71 -7.88
N THR A 344 -10.82 33.54 -7.36
CA THR A 344 -10.48 33.55 -5.92
C THR A 344 -11.72 33.74 -5.05
N ASP A 345 -12.60 34.68 -5.41
CA ASP A 345 -13.76 35.04 -4.60
C ASP A 345 -14.74 33.88 -4.44
N LEU A 346 -15.02 33.16 -5.53
CA LEU A 346 -15.90 32.00 -5.49
C LEU A 346 -15.30 30.87 -4.65
N LEU A 347 -13.99 30.64 -4.77
CA LEU A 347 -13.30 29.64 -3.95
C LEU A 347 -13.33 30.03 -2.46
N VAL A 348 -13.11 31.29 -2.13
CA VAL A 348 -13.22 31.80 -0.75
C VAL A 348 -14.64 31.59 -0.20
N GLN A 349 -15.68 31.89 -0.99
CA GLN A 349 -17.06 31.68 -0.56
C GLN A 349 -17.36 30.20 -0.27
N GLU A 350 -16.88 29.28 -1.09
CA GLU A 350 -17.05 27.84 -0.83
C GLU A 350 -16.28 27.39 0.41
N ILE A 351 -15.03 27.83 0.59
CA ILE A 351 -14.25 27.49 1.78
C ILE A 351 -14.97 28.00 3.04
N GLN A 352 -15.44 29.25 3.04
CA GLN A 352 -16.14 29.82 4.20
C GLN A 352 -17.50 29.17 4.49
N GLY A 353 -18.13 28.55 3.48
CA GLY A 353 -19.36 27.79 3.63
C GLY A 353 -19.16 26.42 4.29
N MET A 354 -17.92 25.92 4.35
CA MET A 354 -17.59 24.63 4.96
C MET A 354 -17.26 24.76 6.46
N ILE A 355 -17.54 23.71 7.22
CA ILE A 355 -17.16 23.61 8.64
C ILE A 355 -15.97 22.66 8.73
N PRO A 356 -14.76 23.14 9.05
CA PRO A 356 -13.59 22.29 9.07
C PRO A 356 -13.59 21.33 10.28
N LEU A 357 -12.86 20.24 10.14
CA LEU A 357 -12.72 19.18 11.13
C LEU A 357 -12.04 19.67 12.41
N SER A 358 -11.19 20.69 12.31
CA SER A 358 -10.64 21.42 13.47
C SER A 358 -11.69 22.04 14.38
N VAL A 359 -12.86 22.39 13.83
CA VAL A 359 -13.99 22.96 14.57
C VAL A 359 -14.97 21.86 14.96
N SER A 360 -15.40 21.02 14.01
CA SER A 360 -16.43 20.01 14.27
C SER A 360 -15.99 18.85 15.17
N ARG A 361 -14.67 18.57 15.25
CA ARG A 361 -14.09 17.49 16.08
C ARG A 361 -12.97 17.98 16.99
N LYS A 362 -13.10 19.20 17.51
CA LYS A 362 -12.06 19.87 18.31
C LYS A 362 -11.58 19.05 19.49
N GLU A 363 -12.48 18.43 20.25
CA GLU A 363 -12.15 17.63 21.43
C GLU A 363 -11.33 16.39 21.06
N HIS A 364 -11.74 15.69 20.00
CA HIS A 364 -11.04 14.52 19.49
C HIS A 364 -9.63 14.86 19.00
N LEU A 365 -9.48 16.00 18.31
CA LEU A 365 -8.17 16.47 17.85
C LEU A 365 -7.25 16.81 19.02
N HIS A 366 -7.79 17.46 20.04
CA HIS A 366 -7.03 17.75 21.25
C HIS A 366 -6.55 16.47 21.94
N GLN A 367 -7.42 15.47 22.06
CA GLN A 367 -7.06 14.16 22.62
C GLN A 367 -5.96 13.47 21.81
N LEU A 368 -6.08 13.42 20.48
CA LEU A 368 -5.06 12.84 19.61
C LEU A 368 -3.71 13.54 19.75
N ARG A 369 -3.69 14.88 19.79
CA ARG A 369 -2.46 15.66 19.98
C ARG A 369 -1.81 15.37 21.32
N THR A 370 -2.60 15.34 22.40
CA THR A 370 -2.10 15.02 23.74
C THR A 370 -1.54 13.60 23.83
N LEU A 371 -2.18 12.63 23.16
CA LEU A 371 -1.70 11.25 23.11
C LEU A 371 -0.43 11.11 22.25
N ALA A 372 -0.25 11.94 21.23
CA ALA A 372 0.92 11.93 20.36
C ALA A 372 2.13 12.66 20.96
N GLN A 373 1.88 13.69 21.76
CA GLN A 373 2.89 14.51 22.39
C GLN A 373 3.89 13.65 23.18
N ASP A 374 5.18 13.88 22.94
CA ASP A 374 6.32 13.18 23.54
C ASP A 374 6.40 11.66 23.28
N ARG A 375 5.48 11.10 22.48
CA ARG A 375 5.43 9.66 22.16
C ARG A 375 5.83 9.33 20.73
N PHE A 376 5.53 10.20 19.77
CA PHE A 376 5.77 9.95 18.33
C PHE A 376 6.52 11.10 17.66
N ILE A 377 7.20 10.79 16.56
CA ILE A 377 7.89 11.80 15.76
C ILE A 377 6.85 12.54 14.93
N ASN A 378 6.85 13.88 15.00
CA ASN A 378 6.03 14.66 14.09
C ASN A 378 6.53 14.49 12.66
N THR A 379 5.61 14.35 11.71
CA THR A 379 5.97 14.22 10.29
C THR A 379 6.64 15.46 9.69
N ARG A 380 6.44 16.63 10.31
CA ARG A 380 7.12 17.88 9.97
C ARG A 380 8.48 17.96 10.61
#